data_AF-A0A7Y4TH02-F1
#
_entry.id   AF-A0A7Y4TH02-F1
#
_cell.length_a   1.000
_cell.length_b   1.000
_cell.length_c   1.000
_cell.angle_alpha   90.00
_cell.angle_beta   90.00
_cell.angle_gamma   90.00
#
_symmetry.space_group_name_H-M   'P 1'
#
loop_
_entity.id
_entity.type
_entity.pdbx_description
1 polymer ?
#
loop_
_entity_poly.entity_id
_entity_poly.type
_entity_poly.pdbx_seq_one_letter_code
_entity_poly.pdbx_strand_id
1 'polypeptide(L)'
;MKQHELQAFLSEVAADRVALVERHEAGARAVAHYDFNNTYQYVINREETHLTWLRTALAEVDTPMPAAASHLAVPAVAKAGKAGAEPGLYRGVLEDDARHLAAFVAKWRPRVQDMTHARHRTMLNVVLGESAEHQRLFEQAAAGMEDLLGRRTGGVARQGGVLPARWME
;
A
#
# COMPACT_ATOMS: atom_id res chain seq x y z
N MET A 1 18.22 -0.12 -22.40
CA MET A 1 16.75 -0.22 -22.58
C MET A 1 16.34 0.85 -23.57
N LYS A 2 15.61 0.48 -24.63
CA LYS A 2 15.08 1.40 -25.65
C LYS A 2 13.86 2.16 -25.08
N GLN A 3 13.47 3.26 -25.72
CA GLN A 3 12.38 4.11 -25.22
C GLN A 3 11.05 3.36 -25.07
N HIS A 4 10.63 2.59 -26.09
CA HIS A 4 9.38 1.82 -26.02
C HIS A 4 9.42 0.74 -24.92
N GLU A 5 10.59 0.12 -24.68
CA GLU A 5 10.78 -0.83 -23.58
C GLU A 5 10.62 -0.13 -22.23
N LEU A 6 11.16 1.09 -22.09
CA LEU A 6 11.03 1.91 -20.87
C LEU A 6 9.59 2.33 -20.62
N GLN A 7 8.89 2.80 -21.65
CA GLN A 7 7.48 3.18 -21.58
C GLN A 7 6.64 1.99 -21.10
N ALA A 8 6.76 0.84 -21.77
CA ALA A 8 6.03 -0.37 -21.40
C ALA A 8 6.34 -0.82 -19.96
N PHE A 9 7.61 -0.77 -19.55
CA PHE A 9 8.02 -1.13 -18.20
C PHE A 9 7.37 -0.20 -17.15
N LEU A 10 7.49 1.12 -17.35
CA LEU A 10 6.95 2.11 -16.40
C LEU A 10 5.42 2.04 -16.33
N SER A 11 4.74 1.82 -17.45
CA SER A 11 3.29 1.66 -17.46
C SER A 11 2.86 0.42 -16.68
N GLU A 12 3.53 -0.72 -16.88
CA GLU A 12 3.14 -1.96 -16.21
C GLU A 12 3.34 -1.87 -14.69
N VAL A 13 4.48 -1.35 -14.21
CA VAL A 13 4.71 -1.18 -12.76
C VAL A 13 3.77 -0.13 -12.15
N ALA A 14 3.43 0.92 -12.91
CA ALA A 14 2.48 1.93 -12.46
C ALA A 14 1.06 1.35 -12.35
N ALA A 15 0.62 0.54 -13.31
CA ALA A 15 -0.70 -0.10 -13.27
C ALA A 15 -0.85 -1.04 -12.07
N ASP A 16 0.21 -1.81 -11.75
CA ASP A 16 0.23 -2.65 -10.54
C ASP A 16 0.23 -1.80 -9.24
N ARG A 17 0.94 -0.67 -9.22
CA ARG A 17 0.93 0.25 -8.07
C ARG A 17 -0.44 0.86 -7.85
N VAL A 18 -1.12 1.31 -8.92
CA VAL A 18 -2.48 1.86 -8.81
C VAL A 18 -3.43 0.82 -8.22
N ALA A 19 -3.35 -0.43 -8.66
CA ALA A 19 -4.15 -1.52 -8.10
C ALA A 19 -3.93 -1.72 -6.58
N LEU A 20 -2.70 -1.60 -6.10
CA LEU A 20 -2.38 -1.67 -4.68
C LEU A 20 -2.94 -0.47 -3.90
N VAL A 21 -2.80 0.76 -4.42
CA VAL A 21 -3.32 1.96 -3.74
C VAL A 21 -4.84 1.87 -3.62
N GLU A 22 -5.55 1.57 -4.70
CA GLU A 22 -7.01 1.41 -4.69
C GLU A 22 -7.44 0.32 -3.70
N ARG A 23 -6.70 -0.79 -3.63
CA ARG A 23 -6.94 -1.86 -2.65
C ARG A 23 -6.75 -1.35 -1.23
N HIS A 24 -5.64 -0.68 -0.94
CA HIS A 24 -5.36 -0.18 0.41
C HIS A 24 -6.38 0.87 0.84
N GLU A 25 -6.83 1.74 -0.06
CA GLU A 25 -7.95 2.66 0.22
C GLU A 25 -9.23 1.90 0.61
N ALA A 26 -9.57 0.84 -0.12
CA ALA A 26 -10.72 0.00 0.18
C ALA A 26 -10.54 -0.76 1.52
N GLY A 27 -9.36 -1.33 1.77
CA GLY A 27 -9.04 -2.05 3.02
C GLY A 27 -9.15 -1.13 4.22
N ALA A 28 -8.65 0.09 4.05
CA ALA A 28 -8.71 1.13 5.05
C ALA A 28 -10.17 1.54 5.38
N ARG A 29 -11.13 1.44 4.44
CA ARG A 29 -12.56 1.63 4.72
C ARG A 29 -13.19 0.45 5.48
N ALA A 30 -12.65 -0.76 5.31
CA ALA A 30 -13.13 -1.96 5.98
C ALA A 30 -12.56 -2.13 7.40
N VAL A 31 -11.32 -1.69 7.63
CA VAL A 31 -10.60 -1.87 8.89
C VAL A 31 -10.87 -0.71 9.85
N ALA A 32 -11.84 -0.85 10.77
CA ALA A 32 -12.19 0.21 11.72
C ALA A 32 -11.27 0.29 12.95
N HIS A 33 -10.40 -0.70 13.16
CA HIS A 33 -9.44 -0.70 14.27
C HIS A 33 -8.51 0.51 14.18
N TYR A 34 -8.45 1.34 15.23
CA TYR A 34 -7.74 2.62 15.21
C TYR A 34 -6.28 2.52 14.74
N ASP A 35 -5.46 1.70 15.41
CA ASP A 35 -4.03 1.64 15.10
C ASP A 35 -3.73 1.02 13.72
N PHE A 36 -4.48 0.00 13.29
CA PHE A 36 -4.37 -0.57 11.94
C PHE A 36 -4.83 0.43 10.87
N ASN A 37 -5.92 1.14 11.13
CA ASN A 37 -6.45 2.16 10.24
C ASN A 37 -5.45 3.31 10.04
N ASN A 38 -4.81 3.78 11.11
CA ASN A 38 -3.72 4.76 11.01
C ASN A 38 -2.52 4.23 10.22
N THR A 39 -2.22 2.94 10.33
CA THR A 39 -1.19 2.29 9.52
C THR A 39 -1.54 2.35 8.03
N TYR A 40 -2.80 2.10 7.66
CA TYR A 40 -3.25 2.34 6.29
C TYR A 40 -3.06 3.80 5.86
N GLN A 41 -3.40 4.78 6.70
CA GLN A 41 -3.24 6.19 6.35
C GLN A 41 -1.78 6.55 6.07
N TYR A 42 -0.87 6.02 6.88
CA TYR A 42 0.56 6.16 6.65
C TYR A 42 0.98 5.54 5.30
N VAL A 43 0.58 4.29 5.06
CA VAL A 43 0.89 3.55 3.82
C VAL A 43 0.35 4.29 2.59
N ILE A 44 -0.93 4.66 2.58
CA ILE A 44 -1.57 5.34 1.44
C ILE A 44 -0.86 6.66 1.13
N ASN A 45 -0.54 7.47 2.13
CA ASN A 45 0.20 8.73 1.92
C ASN A 45 1.59 8.51 1.29
N ARG A 46 2.30 7.43 1.65
CA ARG A 46 3.56 7.06 0.97
C ARG A 46 3.31 6.61 -0.46
N GLU A 47 2.27 5.83 -0.70
CA GLU A 47 1.96 5.30 -2.02
C GLU A 47 1.45 6.37 -3.00
N GLU A 48 0.71 7.36 -2.54
CA GLU A 48 0.35 8.55 -3.35
C GLU A 48 1.59 9.34 -3.78
N THR A 49 2.61 9.39 -2.91
CA THR A 49 3.92 9.95 -3.27
C THR A 49 4.58 9.10 -4.36
N HIS A 50 4.51 7.76 -4.29
CA HIS A 50 5.00 6.87 -5.36
C HIS A 50 4.27 7.10 -6.68
N LEU A 51 2.94 7.23 -6.64
CA LEU A 51 2.11 7.53 -7.82
C LEU A 51 2.51 8.88 -8.45
N THR A 52 2.88 9.87 -7.63
CA THR A 52 3.39 11.15 -8.12
C THR A 52 4.71 10.98 -8.86
N TRP A 53 5.67 10.23 -8.29
CA TRP A 53 6.94 9.94 -8.96
C TRP A 53 6.77 9.15 -10.26
N LEU A 54 5.89 8.15 -10.27
CA LEU A 54 5.59 7.35 -11.45
C LEU A 54 4.91 8.18 -12.54
N ARG A 55 3.96 9.05 -12.16
CA ARG A 55 3.33 10.00 -13.09
C ARG A 55 4.35 10.93 -13.75
N THR A 56 5.27 11.48 -12.96
CA THR A 56 6.37 12.30 -13.51
C THR A 56 7.25 11.48 -14.44
N ALA A 57 7.65 10.28 -14.04
CA ALA A 57 8.50 9.41 -14.86
C ALA A 57 7.84 9.00 -16.19
N LEU A 58 6.54 8.75 -16.18
CA LEU A 58 5.75 8.44 -17.37
C LEU A 58 5.61 9.65 -18.30
N ALA A 59 5.39 10.84 -17.74
CA ALA A 59 5.31 12.08 -18.52
C ALA A 59 6.64 12.40 -19.24
N GLU A 60 7.79 12.10 -18.62
CA GLU A 60 9.11 12.28 -19.24
C GLU A 60 9.36 11.39 -20.46
N VAL A 61 8.57 10.32 -20.61
CA VAL A 61 8.60 9.42 -21.77
C VAL A 61 7.30 9.49 -22.56
N ASP A 62 6.58 10.62 -22.49
CA ASP A 62 5.35 10.90 -23.23
C ASP A 62 4.28 9.82 -23.08
N THR A 63 4.17 9.23 -21.90
CA THR A 63 3.21 8.17 -21.59
C THR A 63 2.25 8.64 -20.48
N PRO A 64 0.93 8.44 -20.62
CA PRO A 64 -0.01 8.80 -19.56
C PRO A 64 0.03 7.81 -18.39
N MET A 65 -0.50 8.22 -17.24
CA MET A 65 -0.73 7.32 -16.11
C MET A 65 -1.74 6.24 -16.50
N PRO A 66 -1.44 4.94 -16.35
CA PRO A 66 -2.39 3.88 -16.65
C PRO A 66 -3.45 3.75 -15.55
N ALA A 67 -4.54 3.06 -15.86
CA ALA A 67 -5.47 2.56 -14.86
C ALA A 67 -4.86 1.36 -14.08
N ALA A 68 -5.52 0.92 -13.01
CA ALA A 68 -5.15 -0.28 -12.28
C ALA A 68 -5.06 -1.50 -13.22
N ALA A 69 -4.01 -2.31 -13.06
CA ALA A 69 -3.82 -3.53 -13.85
C ALA A 69 -4.92 -4.58 -13.57
N SER A 70 -5.46 -4.58 -12.35
CA SER A 70 -6.57 -5.44 -11.93
C SER A 70 -7.26 -4.86 -10.70
N HIS A 71 -8.52 -5.21 -10.49
CA HIS A 71 -9.22 -4.91 -9.24
C HIS A 71 -8.88 -5.97 -8.18
N LEU A 72 -8.33 -5.54 -7.04
CA LEU A 72 -7.99 -6.43 -5.94
C LEU A 72 -9.04 -6.31 -4.83
N ALA A 73 -9.93 -7.30 -4.72
CA ALA A 73 -11.07 -7.26 -3.79
C ALA A 73 -10.65 -7.40 -2.31
N VAL A 74 -11.22 -6.56 -1.45
CA VAL A 74 -11.02 -6.65 0.01
C VAL A 74 -11.97 -7.70 0.61
N PRO A 75 -11.46 -8.65 1.43
CA PRO A 75 -12.32 -9.62 2.11
C PRO A 75 -13.39 -8.95 2.98
N ALA A 76 -14.59 -9.54 3.02
CA ALA A 76 -15.65 -9.05 3.89
C ALA A 76 -15.25 -9.19 5.37
N VAL A 77 -15.39 -8.11 6.12
CA VAL A 77 -15.17 -8.09 7.57
C VAL A 77 -16.53 -8.20 8.26
N ALA A 78 -16.66 -9.11 9.25
CA ALA A 78 -17.88 -9.17 10.05
C ALA A 78 -18.10 -7.85 10.82
N LYS A 79 -19.35 -7.49 11.08
CA LYS A 79 -19.68 -6.23 11.77
C LYS A 79 -19.08 -6.22 13.18
N ALA A 80 -18.22 -5.25 13.46
CA ALA A 80 -17.75 -4.99 14.82
C ALA A 80 -18.91 -4.54 15.71
N GLY A 81 -19.02 -5.12 16.92
CA GLY A 81 -19.99 -4.73 17.94
C GLY A 81 -19.64 -3.41 18.64
N LYS A 82 -20.27 -3.14 19.80
CA LYS A 82 -20.04 -1.91 20.59
C LYS A 82 -18.67 -1.85 21.30
N ALA A 83 -17.97 -2.98 21.45
CA ALA A 83 -16.59 -2.98 21.90
C ALA A 83 -15.69 -2.66 20.70
N GLY A 84 -14.71 -1.76 20.88
CA GLY A 84 -13.76 -1.37 19.84
C GLY A 84 -13.25 -2.59 19.09
N ALA A 85 -13.26 -2.49 17.76
CA ALA A 85 -13.20 -3.67 16.91
C ALA A 85 -11.98 -4.54 17.19
N GLU A 86 -12.20 -5.77 17.66
CA GLU A 86 -11.15 -6.72 18.05
C GLU A 86 -10.08 -6.88 16.94
N PRO A 87 -8.77 -6.79 17.24
CA PRO A 87 -7.70 -6.88 16.25
C PRO A 87 -7.81 -8.10 15.32
N GLY A 88 -8.16 -9.25 15.89
CA GLY A 88 -8.27 -10.52 15.16
C GLY A 88 -9.33 -10.53 14.05
N LEU A 89 -10.32 -9.62 14.11
CA LEU A 89 -11.37 -9.48 13.10
C LEU A 89 -10.82 -9.08 11.72
N TYR A 90 -9.69 -8.36 11.71
CA TYR A 90 -9.10 -7.78 10.50
C TYR A 90 -7.96 -8.60 9.91
N ARG A 91 -7.58 -9.70 10.58
CA ARG A 91 -6.42 -10.52 10.19
C ARG A 91 -6.44 -10.90 8.71
N GLY A 92 -7.57 -11.38 8.19
CA GLY A 92 -7.68 -11.81 6.79
C GLY A 92 -7.44 -10.68 5.78
N VAL A 93 -7.86 -9.45 6.09
CA VAL A 93 -7.60 -8.28 5.24
C VAL A 93 -6.11 -7.93 5.25
N LEU A 94 -5.50 -7.93 6.44
CA LEU A 94 -4.10 -7.57 6.64
C LEU A 94 -3.14 -8.61 6.02
N GLU A 95 -3.46 -9.90 6.15
CA GLU A 95 -2.71 -11.00 5.52
C GLU A 95 -2.78 -10.93 3.99
N ASP A 96 -3.95 -10.59 3.44
CA ASP A 96 -4.07 -10.35 2.00
C ASP A 96 -3.20 -9.18 1.53
N ASP A 97 -3.21 -8.05 2.24
CA ASP A 97 -2.44 -6.86 1.85
C ASP A 97 -0.93 -7.12 1.89
N ALA A 98 -0.46 -7.81 2.93
CA ALA A 98 0.90 -8.31 3.00
C ALA A 98 1.25 -9.19 1.80
N ARG A 99 0.35 -10.12 1.41
CA ARG A 99 0.57 -11.02 0.27
C ARG A 99 0.64 -10.29 -1.07
N HIS A 100 -0.22 -9.30 -1.30
CA HIS A 100 -0.20 -8.52 -2.53
C HIS A 100 1.07 -7.66 -2.64
N LEU A 101 1.52 -7.05 -1.55
CA LEU A 101 2.78 -6.32 -1.51
C LEU A 101 3.98 -7.24 -1.73
N ALA A 102 3.98 -8.43 -1.11
CA ALA A 102 5.01 -9.45 -1.33
C ALA A 102 5.07 -9.86 -2.82
N ALA A 103 3.91 -10.10 -3.44
CA ALA A 103 3.82 -10.44 -4.86
C ALA A 103 4.33 -9.31 -5.76
N PHE A 104 3.98 -8.06 -5.45
CA PHE A 104 4.49 -6.88 -6.16
C PHE A 104 6.02 -6.80 -6.08
N VAL A 105 6.58 -6.90 -4.87
CA VAL A 105 8.04 -6.85 -4.65
C VAL A 105 8.74 -7.99 -5.38
N ALA A 106 8.21 -9.22 -5.28
CA ALA A 106 8.78 -10.40 -5.92
C ALA A 106 8.77 -10.28 -7.46
N LYS A 107 7.69 -9.77 -8.04
CA LYS A 107 7.58 -9.54 -9.49
C LYS A 107 8.59 -8.51 -9.98
N TRP A 108 8.71 -7.39 -9.27
CA TRP A 108 9.39 -6.20 -9.81
C TRP A 108 10.87 -6.10 -9.44
N ARG A 109 11.28 -6.60 -8.27
CA ARG A 109 12.68 -6.51 -7.81
C ARG A 109 13.70 -7.03 -8.82
N PRO A 110 13.61 -8.27 -9.36
CA PRO A 110 14.58 -8.74 -10.35
C PRO A 110 14.55 -7.91 -11.64
N ARG A 111 13.36 -7.54 -12.12
CA ARG A 111 13.19 -6.75 -13.35
C ARG A 111 13.78 -5.34 -13.25
N VAL A 112 13.68 -4.72 -12.07
CA VAL A 112 14.26 -3.41 -11.78
C VAL A 112 15.79 -3.50 -11.66
N GLN A 113 16.33 -4.59 -11.12
CA GLN A 113 17.78 -4.81 -11.05
C GLN A 113 18.42 -4.85 -12.45
N ASP A 114 17.75 -5.47 -13.42
CA ASP A 114 18.21 -5.57 -14.81
C ASP A 114 18.04 -4.26 -15.61
N MET A 115 17.35 -3.26 -15.05
CA MET A 115 17.11 -1.99 -15.73
C MET A 115 18.41 -1.20 -15.91
N THR A 116 18.73 -0.82 -17.16
CA THR A 116 19.93 -0.01 -17.44
C THR A 116 19.73 1.48 -17.17
N HIS A 117 18.49 1.97 -17.11
CA HIS A 117 18.19 3.39 -16.92
C HIS A 117 18.32 3.80 -15.45
N ALA A 118 19.48 4.35 -15.08
CA ALA A 118 19.87 4.56 -13.68
C ALA A 118 18.85 5.36 -12.84
N ARG A 119 18.32 6.49 -13.35
CA ARG A 119 17.38 7.34 -12.59
C ARG A 119 16.08 6.59 -12.23
N HIS A 120 15.41 6.02 -13.22
CA HIS A 120 14.18 5.24 -13.01
C HIS A 120 14.44 4.01 -12.17
N ARG A 121 15.56 3.31 -12.35
CA ARG A 121 15.95 2.20 -11.48
C ARG A 121 16.08 2.63 -10.02
N THR A 122 16.73 3.75 -9.73
CA THR A 122 16.86 4.27 -8.36
C THR A 122 15.50 4.60 -7.75
N MET A 123 14.65 5.32 -8.48
CA MET A 123 13.29 5.64 -8.04
C MET A 123 12.45 4.39 -7.76
N LEU A 124 12.49 3.40 -8.65
CA LEU A 124 11.78 2.13 -8.46
C LEU A 124 12.34 1.29 -7.31
N ASN A 125 13.65 1.33 -7.06
CA ASN A 125 14.24 0.68 -5.88
C ASN A 125 13.74 1.30 -4.56
N VAL A 126 13.52 2.62 -4.52
CA VAL A 126 12.89 3.28 -3.35
C VAL A 126 11.46 2.79 -3.18
N VAL A 127 10.66 2.82 -4.26
CA VAL A 127 9.27 2.30 -4.24
C VAL A 127 9.22 0.85 -3.75
N LEU A 128 10.11 -0.02 -4.24
CA LEU A 128 10.18 -1.43 -3.83
C LEU A 128 10.67 -1.63 -2.39
N GLY A 129 11.56 -0.76 -1.90
CA GLY A 129 12.00 -0.76 -0.51
C GLY A 129 10.86 -0.40 0.43
N GLU A 130 10.14 0.69 0.13
CA GLU A 130 8.97 1.11 0.91
C GLU A 130 7.82 0.10 0.84
N SER A 131 7.62 -0.55 -0.31
CA SER A 131 6.63 -1.63 -0.43
C SER A 131 6.93 -2.81 0.48
N ALA A 132 8.20 -3.18 0.62
CA ALA A 132 8.60 -4.23 1.54
C ALA A 132 8.41 -3.81 3.01
N GLU A 133 8.56 -2.52 3.31
CA GLU A 133 8.25 -1.98 4.64
C GLU A 133 6.74 -1.98 4.91
N HIS A 134 5.91 -1.61 3.92
CA HIS A 134 4.45 -1.72 4.02
C HIS A 134 4.01 -3.17 4.24
N GLN A 135 4.62 -4.13 3.52
CA GLN A 135 4.40 -5.56 3.74
C GLN A 135 4.67 -5.93 5.20
N ARG A 136 5.84 -5.54 5.73
CA ARG A 136 6.23 -5.78 7.13
C ARG A 136 5.19 -5.22 8.10
N LEU A 137 4.69 -3.99 7.87
CA LEU A 137 3.66 -3.39 8.71
C LEU A 137 2.37 -4.21 8.72
N PHE A 138 1.89 -4.68 7.56
CA PHE A 138 0.68 -5.49 7.49
C PHE A 138 0.85 -6.90 8.09
N GLU A 139 2.02 -7.53 7.93
CA GLU A 139 2.34 -8.80 8.60
C GLU A 139 2.31 -8.66 10.12
N GLN A 140 2.87 -7.57 10.64
CA GLN A 140 2.86 -7.26 12.06
C GLN A 140 1.45 -6.96 12.58
N ALA A 141 0.66 -6.22 11.81
CA ALA A 141 -0.74 -5.94 12.12
C ALA A 141 -1.57 -7.24 12.17
N ALA A 142 -1.37 -8.15 11.19
CA ALA A 142 -2.04 -9.45 11.13
C ALA A 142 -1.69 -10.35 12.33
N ALA A 143 -0.45 -10.23 12.83
CA ALA A 143 0.00 -10.87 14.07
C ALA A 143 -0.58 -10.22 15.34
N GLY A 144 -1.35 -9.13 15.22
CA GLY A 144 -2.00 -8.44 16.32
C GLY A 144 -1.17 -7.33 16.97
N MET A 145 -0.05 -6.92 16.36
CA MET A 145 0.74 -5.80 16.91
C MET A 145 0.10 -4.46 16.56
N GLU A 146 -0.19 -3.65 17.58
CA GLU A 146 -0.86 -2.36 17.42
C GLU A 146 0.13 -1.18 17.38
N ASP A 147 1.36 -1.35 17.91
CA ASP A 147 2.40 -0.30 17.94
C ASP A 147 3.19 -0.22 16.60
N LEU A 148 2.48 -0.17 15.48
CA LEU A 148 3.03 -0.28 14.12
C LEU A 148 3.81 0.97 13.68
N LEU A 149 3.33 2.14 14.08
CA LEU A 149 3.92 3.44 13.72
C LEU A 149 4.77 4.03 14.86
N GLY A 150 5.25 3.18 15.77
CA GLY A 150 6.07 3.55 16.91
C GLY A 150 5.50 3.08 18.25
N ARG A 151 6.37 2.99 19.25
CA ARG A 151 6.01 2.57 20.61
C ARG A 151 5.58 3.77 21.45
N ARG A 152 4.61 3.53 22.34
CA ARG A 152 4.11 4.55 23.27
C ARG A 152 5.15 4.82 24.36
N THR A 153 5.43 6.08 24.65
CA THR A 153 6.30 6.52 25.74
C THR A 153 5.53 6.77 27.06
N GLY A 154 4.21 6.54 27.08
CA GLY A 154 3.28 6.77 28.20
C GLY A 154 2.00 7.50 27.74
N GLY A 155 0.95 7.53 28.56
CA GLY A 155 -0.29 8.30 28.32
C GLY A 155 -1.60 7.51 28.33
N VAL A 156 -2.70 8.18 27.93
CA VAL A 156 -4.07 7.63 27.88
C VAL A 156 -4.17 6.53 26.81
N ALA A 157 -4.91 5.45 27.11
CA ALA A 157 -5.16 4.38 26.16
C ALA A 157 -5.89 4.90 24.91
N ARG A 158 -5.36 4.60 23.71
CA ARG A 158 -6.11 4.78 22.46
C ARG A 158 -7.22 3.74 22.42
N GLN A 159 -8.46 4.18 22.55
CA GLN A 159 -9.64 3.33 22.48
C GLN A 159 -10.58 3.88 21.41
N GLY A 160 -11.32 2.99 20.76
CA GLY A 160 -12.36 3.35 19.80
C GLY A 160 -12.09 2.83 18.39
N GLY A 161 -13.03 3.14 17.50
CA GLY A 161 -12.93 2.81 16.08
C GLY A 161 -12.96 4.07 15.23
N VAL A 162 -12.46 3.97 14.00
CA VAL A 162 -12.54 5.05 13.01
C VAL A 162 -13.94 5.05 12.37
N LEU A 163 -14.51 6.24 12.16
CA LEU A 163 -15.81 6.38 11.49
C LEU A 163 -15.76 5.89 10.04
N PRO A 164 -16.86 5.35 9.49
CA PRO A 164 -16.90 4.89 8.10
C PRO A 164 -16.69 6.01 7.07
N ALA A 165 -17.13 7.24 7.38
CA ALA A 165 -16.91 8.42 6.54
C ALA A 165 -15.62 9.12 6.97
N ARG A 166 -14.66 9.19 6.03
CA ARG A 166 -13.26 9.60 6.31
C ARG A 166 -12.88 10.99 5.82
N TRP A 167 -13.55 11.48 4.80
CA TRP A 167 -13.26 12.75 4.15
C TRP A 167 -14.51 13.61 4.23
N MET A 168 -14.37 14.85 4.69
CA MET A 168 -15.38 15.86 4.40
C MET A 168 -15.06 16.36 2.98
N GLU A 169 -15.93 16.05 2.04
CA GLU A 169 -15.94 16.70 0.71
C GLU A 169 -16.55 18.10 0.82
#